data_AF-A0A1G9WZH4-F1
#
_entry.id   AF-A0A1G9WZH4-F1
#
_cell.length_a   1.000
_cell.length_b   1.000
_cell.length_c   1.000
_cell.angle_alpha   90.00
_cell.angle_beta   90.00
_cell.angle_gamma   90.00
#
_symmetry.space_group_name_H-M   'P 1'
#
loop_
_entity.id
_entity.type
_entity.pdbx_description
1 polymer ?
#
loop_
_entity_poly.entity_id
_entity_poly.type
_entity_poly.pdbx_seq_one_letter_code
_entity_poly.pdbx_strand_id
1 'polypeptide(L)'
;MSAPVQTALKVEFELSESDLDFFRDRLAKARDARIADDEAVILEGVAAMSKQAMAANPPAFVRDRIEQLGPLVAMLRDADWRLAGDDRKRVLDALAYFADPDDLIPDSTPGIGYIDDAIMIELVANALAPELEAYDDFVAHREEIAAGAEDLPSLDDARAVMQSRMRRRRSRSRAGGTWSHSTSITHYF
;
A
#
# COMPACT_ATOMS: atom_id res chain seq x y z
N MET A 1 -25.81 8.42 -38.50
CA MET A 1 -24.91 7.53 -37.73
C MET A 1 -24.04 8.43 -36.87
N SER A 2 -24.33 8.57 -35.58
CA SER A 2 -23.47 9.35 -34.66
C SER A 2 -22.26 8.50 -34.31
N ALA A 3 -21.06 9.09 -34.39
CA ALA A 3 -19.84 8.46 -33.89
C ALA A 3 -19.98 8.22 -32.37
N PRO A 4 -19.43 7.11 -31.83
CA PRO A 4 -19.42 6.90 -30.40
C PRO A 4 -18.66 8.04 -29.73
N VAL A 5 -19.31 8.70 -28.75
CA VAL A 5 -18.66 9.70 -27.90
C VAL A 5 -17.57 8.99 -27.12
N GLN A 6 -16.32 9.42 -27.28
CA GLN A 6 -15.23 8.91 -26.46
C GLN A 6 -15.43 9.44 -25.03
N THR A 7 -15.89 8.58 -24.13
CA THR A 7 -16.28 8.96 -22.75
C THR A 7 -15.09 9.05 -21.78
N ALA A 8 -13.88 8.71 -22.21
CA ALA A 8 -12.68 8.68 -21.38
C ALA A 8 -11.41 8.99 -22.19
N LEU A 9 -10.51 9.77 -21.60
CA LEU A 9 -9.14 9.99 -22.09
C LEU A 9 -8.19 9.11 -21.26
N LYS A 10 -7.38 8.28 -21.93
CA LYS A 10 -6.29 7.53 -21.29
C LYS A 10 -5.00 8.33 -21.40
N VAL A 11 -4.33 8.56 -20.28
CA VAL A 11 -3.00 9.17 -20.20
C VAL A 11 -2.07 8.14 -19.57
N GLU A 12 -0.96 7.85 -20.25
CA GLU A 12 0.12 7.01 -19.73
C GLU A 12 1.38 7.87 -19.65
N PHE A 13 2.09 7.78 -18.53
CA PHE A 13 3.36 8.44 -18.31
C PHE A 13 4.28 7.51 -17.53
N GLU A 14 5.57 7.65 -17.78
CA GLU A 14 6.62 6.88 -17.11
C GLU A 14 7.39 7.83 -16.19
N LEU A 15 7.62 7.38 -14.96
CA LEU A 15 8.46 8.10 -14.01
C LEU A 15 9.91 7.68 -14.24
N SER A 16 10.78 8.64 -14.48
CA SER A 16 12.21 8.40 -14.58
C SER A 16 12.79 8.02 -13.21
N GLU A 17 14.00 7.46 -13.18
CA GLU A 17 14.68 7.17 -11.91
C GLU A 17 14.88 8.42 -11.04
N SER A 18 15.11 9.59 -11.64
CA SER A 18 15.18 10.85 -10.89
C SER A 18 13.84 11.26 -10.27
N ASP A 19 12.72 10.98 -10.95
CA ASP A 19 11.39 11.22 -10.38
C ASP A 19 11.14 10.27 -9.21
N LEU A 20 11.51 8.99 -9.38
CA LEU A 20 11.43 7.99 -8.32
C LEU A 20 12.32 8.33 -7.13
N ASP A 21 13.53 8.84 -7.34
CA ASP A 21 14.43 9.32 -6.28
C ASP A 21 13.79 10.46 -5.48
N PHE A 22 13.10 11.38 -6.14
CA PHE A 22 12.37 12.45 -5.46
C PHE A 22 11.31 11.90 -4.50
N PHE A 23 10.51 10.92 -4.94
CA PHE A 23 9.51 10.27 -4.09
C PHE A 23 10.15 9.47 -2.94
N ARG A 24 11.26 8.76 -3.22
CA ARG A 24 12.03 8.03 -2.20
C ARG A 24 12.54 8.96 -1.10
N ASP A 25 13.06 10.13 -1.47
CA ASP A 25 13.54 11.14 -0.53
C ASP A 25 12.42 11.72 0.35
N ARG A 26 11.23 11.93 -0.22
CA ARG A 26 10.05 12.38 0.53
C ARG A 26 9.60 11.34 1.55
N LEU A 27 9.54 10.07 1.15
CA LEU A 27 9.20 8.96 2.04
C LEU A 27 10.22 8.86 3.20
N ALA A 28 11.51 9.00 2.91
CA ALA A 28 12.56 8.98 3.93
C ALA A 28 12.42 10.14 4.92
N LYS A 29 12.13 11.36 4.44
CA LYS A 29 11.91 12.53 5.30
C LYS A 29 10.68 12.38 6.20
N ALA A 30 9.56 11.89 5.66
CA ALA A 30 8.35 11.69 6.45
C ALA A 30 8.56 10.63 7.54
N ARG A 31 9.26 9.53 7.22
CA ARG A 31 9.70 8.56 8.22
C ARG A 31 10.56 9.23 9.31
N ASP A 32 11.56 10.00 8.92
CA ASP A 32 12.49 10.61 9.88
C ASP A 32 11.80 11.63 10.79
N ALA A 33 10.81 12.36 10.27
CA ALA A 33 9.98 13.29 11.04
C ALA A 33 9.10 12.59 12.09
N ARG A 34 8.71 11.32 11.84
CA ARG A 34 7.75 10.56 12.64
C ARG A 34 8.36 9.33 13.32
N ILE A 35 9.68 9.23 13.35
CA ILE A 35 10.40 8.07 13.92
C ILE A 35 10.12 7.89 15.43
N ALA A 36 9.74 8.97 16.11
CA ALA A 36 9.42 9.00 17.54
C ALA A 36 7.90 8.91 17.81
N ASP A 37 7.06 8.88 16.78
CA ASP A 37 5.61 8.81 16.95
C ASP A 37 5.21 7.43 17.47
N ASP A 38 4.12 7.42 18.25
CA ASP A 38 3.45 6.17 18.61
C ASP A 38 2.82 5.56 17.35
N GLU A 39 2.90 4.24 17.23
CA GLU A 39 2.24 3.49 16.17
C GLU A 39 0.73 3.81 16.11
N ALA A 40 0.08 3.99 17.26
CA ALA A 40 -1.33 4.36 17.31
C ALA A 40 -1.60 5.67 16.56
N VAL A 41 -0.71 6.67 16.72
CA VAL A 41 -0.81 7.97 16.04
C VAL A 41 -0.65 7.81 14.53
N ILE A 42 0.30 6.97 14.09
CA ILE A 42 0.49 6.69 12.66
C ILE A 42 -0.77 6.06 12.06
N LEU A 43 -1.30 5.02 12.70
CA LEU A 43 -2.49 4.29 12.21
C LEU A 43 -3.75 5.16 12.21
N GLU A 44 -3.94 5.99 13.23
CA GLU A 44 -5.04 6.95 13.30
C GLU A 44 -4.92 8.04 12.24
N GLY A 45 -3.71 8.56 12.02
CA GLY A 45 -3.41 9.53 10.97
C GLY A 45 -3.78 9.01 9.58
N VAL A 46 -3.32 7.79 9.25
CA VAL A 46 -3.65 7.14 7.97
C VAL A 46 -5.16 6.98 7.81
N ALA A 47 -5.85 6.51 8.86
CA ALA A 47 -7.30 6.32 8.81
C ALA A 47 -8.07 7.64 8.63
N ALA A 48 -7.64 8.70 9.33
CA ALA A 48 -8.23 10.03 9.20
C ALA A 48 -8.03 10.59 7.80
N MET A 49 -6.81 10.45 7.27
CA MET A 49 -6.44 10.86 5.92
C MET A 49 -7.27 10.13 4.87
N SER A 50 -7.30 8.79 4.88
CA SER A 50 -8.07 8.02 3.91
C SER A 50 -9.55 8.39 3.93
N LYS A 51 -10.11 8.62 5.12
CA LYS A 51 -11.50 9.05 5.27
C LYS A 51 -11.74 10.45 4.68
N GLN A 52 -10.84 11.40 4.95
CA GLN A 52 -10.94 12.76 4.43
C GLN A 52 -10.79 12.78 2.90
N ALA A 53 -9.81 12.05 2.37
CA ALA A 53 -9.56 11.92 0.94
C ALA A 53 -10.77 11.30 0.23
N MET A 54 -11.38 10.25 0.79
CA MET A 54 -12.62 9.66 0.25
C MET A 54 -13.81 10.61 0.29
N ALA A 55 -13.97 11.38 1.37
CA ALA A 55 -15.06 12.34 1.52
C ALA A 55 -15.01 13.49 0.50
N ALA A 56 -13.82 13.79 -0.02
CA ALA A 56 -13.64 14.76 -1.11
C ALA A 56 -14.11 14.25 -2.48
N ASN A 57 -14.63 13.01 -2.55
CA ASN A 57 -15.10 12.34 -3.76
C ASN A 57 -14.07 12.38 -4.90
N PRO A 58 -12.87 11.79 -4.69
CA PRO A 58 -11.81 11.90 -5.65
C PRO A 58 -12.15 11.03 -6.88
N PRO A 59 -11.48 11.27 -8.03
CA PRO A 59 -11.66 10.44 -9.21
C PRO A 59 -11.46 8.94 -8.93
N ALA A 60 -12.07 8.07 -9.74
CA ALA A 60 -12.00 6.62 -9.56
C ALA A 60 -10.57 6.11 -9.36
N PHE A 61 -9.66 6.57 -10.21
CA PHE A 61 -8.26 6.15 -10.14
C PHE A 61 -7.58 6.52 -8.81
N VAL A 62 -7.99 7.58 -8.14
CA VAL A 62 -7.43 7.93 -6.83
C VAL A 62 -8.06 7.06 -5.74
N ARG A 63 -9.38 6.81 -5.83
CA ARG A 63 -10.11 5.97 -4.87
C ARG A 63 -9.48 4.59 -4.77
N ASP A 64 -9.27 3.94 -5.92
CA ASP A 64 -8.69 2.60 -5.97
C ASP A 64 -7.33 2.51 -5.25
N ARG A 65 -6.55 3.61 -5.27
CA ARG A 65 -5.22 3.68 -4.65
C ARG A 65 -5.34 3.88 -3.15
N ILE A 66 -6.16 4.83 -2.70
CA ILE A 66 -6.43 5.04 -1.26
C ILE A 66 -6.91 3.74 -0.60
N GLU A 67 -7.73 2.94 -1.28
CA GLU A 67 -8.21 1.65 -0.77
C GLU A 67 -7.06 0.65 -0.50
N GLN A 68 -5.92 0.75 -1.20
CA GLN A 68 -4.73 -0.09 -0.97
C GLN A 68 -4.07 0.15 0.41
N LEU A 69 -4.37 1.27 1.08
CA LEU A 69 -3.89 1.54 2.44
C LEU A 69 -4.62 0.68 3.49
N GLY A 70 -5.85 0.27 3.20
CA GLY A 70 -6.68 -0.53 4.10
C GLY A 70 -6.02 -1.85 4.53
N PRO A 71 -5.58 -2.69 3.59
CA PRO A 71 -4.86 -3.93 3.90
C PRO A 71 -3.59 -3.73 4.74
N LEU A 72 -2.83 -2.65 4.52
CA LEU A 72 -1.63 -2.35 5.31
C LEU A 72 -1.98 -2.06 6.78
N VAL A 73 -3.03 -1.27 7.01
CA VAL A 73 -3.53 -0.98 8.37
C VAL A 73 -4.11 -2.24 9.02
N ALA A 74 -4.87 -3.03 8.26
CA ALA A 74 -5.45 -4.29 8.74
C ALA A 74 -4.36 -5.28 9.18
N MET A 75 -3.31 -5.44 8.35
CA MET A 75 -2.16 -6.29 8.63
C MET A 75 -1.46 -5.94 9.96
N LEU A 76 -1.34 -4.65 10.29
CA LEU A 76 -0.73 -4.20 11.53
C LEU A 76 -1.62 -4.47 12.76
N ARG A 77 -2.94 -4.55 12.57
CA ARG A 77 -3.92 -4.80 13.64
C ARG A 77 -4.29 -6.27 13.82
N ASP A 78 -3.97 -7.12 12.85
CA ASP A 78 -4.36 -8.54 12.86
C ASP A 78 -3.55 -9.35 13.89
N ALA A 79 -4.25 -9.77 14.94
CA ALA A 79 -3.68 -10.52 16.06
C ALA A 79 -3.33 -11.98 15.71
N ASP A 80 -3.85 -12.53 14.61
CA ASP A 80 -3.48 -13.87 14.13
C ASP A 80 -2.27 -13.79 13.20
N TRP A 81 -2.18 -12.72 12.39
CA TRP A 81 -1.04 -12.48 11.51
C TRP A 81 0.24 -12.12 12.25
N ARG A 82 0.14 -11.40 13.38
CA ARG A 82 1.24 -11.15 14.33
C ARG A 82 2.50 -10.60 13.67
N LEU A 83 2.35 -9.64 12.75
CA LEU A 83 3.49 -8.98 12.13
C LEU A 83 4.32 -8.24 13.20
N ALA A 84 5.60 -8.58 13.31
CA ALA A 84 6.48 -8.11 14.38
C ALA A 84 7.88 -7.75 13.88
N GLY A 85 8.65 -7.08 14.74
CA GLY A 85 10.05 -6.73 14.49
C GLY A 85 10.23 -5.87 13.23
N ASP A 86 11.26 -6.17 12.45
CA ASP A 86 11.62 -5.43 11.24
C ASP A 86 10.52 -5.42 10.17
N ASP A 87 9.70 -6.48 10.12
CA ASP A 87 8.59 -6.55 9.17
C ASP A 87 7.51 -5.53 9.52
N ARG A 88 7.15 -5.43 10.81
CA ARG A 88 6.19 -4.45 11.31
C ARG A 88 6.71 -3.03 11.13
N LYS A 89 7.96 -2.79 11.55
CA LYS A 89 8.61 -1.48 11.43
C LYS A 89 8.61 -1.00 9.98
N ARG A 90 8.90 -1.89 9.02
CA ARG A 90 8.89 -1.55 7.61
C ARG A 90 7.54 -1.05 7.10
N VAL A 91 6.44 -1.69 7.52
CA VAL A 91 5.09 -1.25 7.12
C VAL A 91 4.74 0.08 7.79
N LEU A 92 5.06 0.25 9.08
CA LEU A 92 4.86 1.52 9.79
C LEU A 92 5.66 2.68 9.17
N ASP A 93 6.92 2.46 8.85
CA ASP A 93 7.78 3.46 8.20
C ASP A 93 7.19 3.93 6.86
N ALA A 94 6.57 3.03 6.12
CA ALA A 94 5.93 3.35 4.85
C ALA A 94 4.60 4.11 5.04
N LEU A 95 3.83 3.74 6.07
CA LEU A 95 2.58 4.40 6.42
C LEU A 95 2.76 5.77 7.07
N ALA A 96 3.92 6.04 7.67
CA ALA A 96 4.23 7.31 8.32
C ALA A 96 4.04 8.52 7.38
N TYR A 97 4.31 8.35 6.08
CA TYR A 97 4.05 9.38 5.07
C TYR A 97 2.58 9.80 4.99
N PHE A 98 1.66 8.86 5.17
CA PHE A 98 0.22 9.07 5.07
C PHE A 98 -0.43 9.49 6.39
N ALA A 99 0.33 9.54 7.48
CA ALA A 99 -0.19 9.83 8.81
C ALA A 99 -0.37 11.33 9.11
N ASP A 100 0.08 12.21 8.21
CA ASP A 100 -0.08 13.65 8.35
C ASP A 100 -1.05 14.22 7.30
N PRO A 101 -2.20 14.78 7.70
CA PRO A 101 -3.13 15.43 6.78
C PRO A 101 -2.59 16.73 6.18
N ASP A 102 -1.58 17.37 6.78
CA ASP A 102 -0.98 18.63 6.29
C ASP A 102 0.24 18.39 5.36
N ASP A 103 0.73 17.14 5.26
CA ASP A 103 2.01 16.78 4.61
C ASP A 103 1.85 15.99 3.30
N LEU A 104 0.60 15.68 2.90
CA LEU A 104 0.23 15.08 1.61
C LEU A 104 0.36 16.03 0.41
N ILE A 105 1.37 16.91 0.45
CA ILE A 105 1.56 18.04 -0.46
C ILE A 105 0.51 19.13 -0.20
N PRO A 106 0.90 20.26 0.43
CA PRO A 106 0.03 21.41 0.48
C PRO A 106 -0.09 22.00 -0.92
N ASP A 107 -1.18 21.73 -1.63
CA ASP A 107 -1.54 22.52 -2.80
C ASP A 107 -3.03 22.85 -2.84
N SER A 108 -3.28 24.15 -2.78
CA SER A 108 -4.55 24.86 -2.84
C SER A 108 -5.29 24.72 -4.18
N THR A 109 -5.10 23.62 -4.94
CA THR A 109 -5.70 23.42 -6.27
C THR A 109 -6.49 22.12 -6.35
N PRO A 110 -7.84 22.18 -6.31
CA PRO A 110 -8.72 21.01 -6.43
C PRO A 110 -8.47 20.23 -7.74
N GLY A 111 -8.25 18.92 -7.61
CA GLY A 111 -8.20 17.98 -8.74
C GLY A 111 -6.82 17.53 -9.21
N ILE A 112 -5.75 18.29 -8.94
CA ILE A 112 -4.36 17.94 -9.33
C ILE A 112 -3.57 17.33 -8.16
N GLY A 113 -3.77 17.80 -6.92
CA GLY A 113 -3.03 17.31 -5.75
C GLY A 113 -3.15 15.80 -5.50
N TYR A 114 -4.29 15.18 -5.87
CA TYR A 114 -4.52 13.75 -5.69
C TYR A 114 -3.69 12.83 -6.61
N ILE A 115 -3.08 13.37 -7.68
CA ILE A 115 -2.27 12.56 -8.59
C ILE A 115 -0.99 12.13 -7.88
N ASP A 116 -0.34 13.05 -7.18
CA ASP A 116 0.90 12.76 -6.46
C ASP A 116 0.66 11.78 -5.32
N ASP A 117 -0.47 11.91 -4.59
CA ASP A 117 -0.89 10.95 -3.57
C ASP A 117 -1.12 9.56 -4.16
N ALA A 118 -1.82 9.48 -5.30
CA ALA A 118 -2.07 8.22 -5.98
C ALA A 118 -0.77 7.56 -6.44
N ILE A 119 0.20 8.34 -6.93
CA ILE A 119 1.54 7.85 -7.26
C ILE A 119 2.24 7.35 -6.00
N MET A 120 2.24 8.11 -4.90
CA MET A 120 2.89 7.71 -3.66
C MET A 120 2.29 6.44 -3.05
N ILE A 121 0.97 6.31 -3.04
CA ILE A 121 0.31 5.10 -2.55
C ILE A 121 0.69 3.90 -3.41
N GLU A 122 0.66 4.06 -4.73
CA GLU A 122 1.04 3.00 -5.67
C GLU A 122 2.51 2.58 -5.48
N LEU A 123 3.42 3.54 -5.27
CA LEU A 123 4.83 3.25 -4.98
C LEU A 123 4.98 2.46 -3.68
N VAL A 124 4.29 2.87 -2.61
CA VAL A 124 4.32 2.16 -1.32
C VAL A 124 3.73 0.76 -1.44
N ALA A 125 2.58 0.61 -2.09
CA ALA A 125 1.94 -0.68 -2.30
C ALA A 125 2.84 -1.63 -3.11
N ASN A 126 3.45 -1.15 -4.20
CA ASN A 126 4.42 -1.96 -4.95
C ASN A 126 5.66 -2.32 -4.11
N ALA A 127 6.16 -1.39 -3.28
CA ALA A 127 7.29 -1.65 -2.39
C ALA A 127 6.99 -2.69 -1.29
N LEU A 128 5.71 -2.80 -0.93
CA LEU A 128 5.18 -3.72 0.07
C LEU A 128 4.38 -4.87 -0.54
N ALA A 129 4.49 -5.11 -1.85
CA ALA A 129 3.77 -6.19 -2.52
C ALA A 129 4.04 -7.57 -1.87
N PRO A 130 5.29 -7.92 -1.45
CA PRO A 130 5.51 -9.16 -0.70
C PRO A 130 4.72 -9.28 0.60
N GLU A 131 4.57 -8.17 1.34
CA GLU A 131 3.83 -8.08 2.59
C GLU A 131 2.32 -8.19 2.33
N LEU A 132 1.82 -7.43 1.37
CA LEU A 132 0.41 -7.42 0.97
C LEU A 132 -0.05 -8.80 0.49
N GLU A 133 0.67 -9.42 -0.44
CA GLU A 133 0.33 -10.75 -0.95
C GLU A 133 0.41 -11.85 0.12
N ALA A 134 1.39 -11.78 1.03
CA ALA A 134 1.51 -12.77 2.09
C ALA A 134 0.38 -12.65 3.13
N TYR A 135 -0.08 -11.42 3.38
CA TYR A 135 -1.20 -11.17 4.27
C TYR A 135 -2.54 -11.55 3.62
N ASP A 136 -2.72 -11.25 2.34
CA ASP A 136 -3.92 -11.65 1.59
C ASP A 136 -4.08 -13.18 1.56
N ASP A 137 -3.01 -13.91 1.22
CA ASP A 137 -2.98 -15.38 1.29
C ASP A 137 -3.29 -15.90 2.70
N PHE A 138 -2.83 -15.20 3.74
CA PHE A 138 -3.10 -15.58 5.13
C PHE A 138 -4.58 -15.40 5.50
N VAL A 139 -5.18 -14.28 5.09
CA VAL A 139 -6.61 -14.01 5.29
C VAL A 139 -7.45 -15.06 4.56
N ALA A 140 -7.15 -15.35 3.30
CA ALA A 140 -7.83 -16.38 2.52
C ALA A 140 -7.72 -17.77 3.18
N HIS A 141 -6.52 -18.16 3.62
CA HIS A 141 -6.31 -19.43 4.33
C HIS A 141 -7.12 -19.51 5.64
N ARG A 142 -7.20 -18.40 6.40
CA ARG A 142 -8.02 -18.33 7.61
C ARG A 142 -9.51 -18.47 7.30
N GLU A 143 -9.99 -17.87 6.22
CA GLU A 143 -11.37 -17.99 5.77
C GLU A 143 -11.72 -19.41 5.33
N GLU A 144 -10.81 -20.11 4.64
CA GLU A 144 -11.00 -21.52 4.27
C GLU A 144 -11.12 -22.44 5.48
N ILE A 145 -10.26 -22.26 6.50
CA ILE A 145 -10.39 -22.98 7.78
C ILE A 145 -11.75 -22.70 8.42
N ALA A 146 -12.17 -21.42 8.47
CA ALA A 146 -13.45 -21.04 9.06
C ALA A 146 -14.65 -21.60 8.28
N ALA A 147 -14.51 -21.81 6.97
CA ALA A 147 -15.50 -22.46 6.12
C ALA A 147 -15.53 -24.00 6.25
N GLY A 148 -14.62 -24.58 7.03
CA GLY A 148 -14.59 -26.02 7.33
C GLY A 148 -13.76 -26.85 6.36
N ALA A 149 -12.80 -26.25 5.65
CA ALA A 149 -11.86 -27.01 4.84
C ALA A 149 -11.04 -27.98 5.71
N GLU A 150 -11.00 -29.25 5.29
CA GLU A 150 -10.25 -30.32 5.96
C GLU A 150 -8.79 -30.36 5.46
N ASP A 151 -7.90 -30.95 6.27
CA ASP A 151 -6.48 -31.18 5.95
C ASP A 151 -5.64 -29.92 5.64
N LEU A 152 -6.11 -28.73 6.03
CA LEU A 152 -5.32 -27.50 5.91
C LEU A 152 -4.29 -27.36 7.05
N PRO A 153 -3.09 -26.80 6.76
CA PRO A 153 -2.15 -26.38 7.79
C PRO A 153 -2.79 -25.46 8.84
N SER A 154 -2.31 -25.53 10.08
CA SER A 154 -2.75 -24.61 11.13
C SER A 154 -2.44 -23.15 10.78
N LEU A 155 -3.15 -22.19 11.39
CA LEU A 155 -2.86 -20.76 11.21
C LEU A 155 -1.42 -20.40 11.57
N ASP A 156 -0.86 -21.05 12.58
CA ASP A 156 0.52 -20.82 13.01
C ASP A 156 1.54 -21.30 11.96
N ASP A 157 1.30 -22.48 11.37
CA ASP A 157 2.15 -23.03 10.30
C ASP A 157 2.04 -22.20 9.02
N ALA A 158 0.80 -21.87 8.61
CA ALA A 158 0.53 -21.04 7.44
C ALA A 158 1.23 -19.67 7.57
N ARG A 159 1.07 -19.00 8.72
CA ARG A 159 1.76 -17.74 9.03
C ARG A 159 3.27 -17.87 8.89
N ALA A 160 3.87 -18.90 9.48
CA ALA A 160 5.32 -19.10 9.43
C ALA A 160 5.84 -19.28 7.99
N VAL A 161 5.11 -20.04 7.17
CA VAL A 161 5.43 -20.25 5.76
C VAL A 161 5.29 -18.96 4.96
N MET A 162 4.17 -18.25 5.11
CA MET A 162 3.86 -17.04 4.34
C MET A 162 4.81 -15.88 4.70
N GLN A 163 5.10 -15.65 5.98
CA GLN A 163 6.11 -14.66 6.39
C GLN A 163 7.52 -15.04 5.91
N SER A 164 7.87 -16.33 5.89
CA SER A 164 9.15 -16.77 5.32
C SER A 164 9.22 -16.50 3.81
N ARG A 165 8.13 -16.74 3.08
CA ARG A 165 8.02 -16.44 1.65
C ARG A 165 8.10 -14.93 1.38
N MET A 166 7.38 -14.12 2.16
CA MET A 166 7.42 -12.66 2.14
C MET A 166 8.86 -12.14 2.24
N ARG A 167 9.60 -12.56 3.27
CA ARG A 167 11.01 -12.14 3.49
C ARG A 167 11.93 -12.55 2.33
N ARG A 168 11.74 -13.76 1.76
CA ARG A 168 12.50 -14.24 0.60
C ARG A 168 12.19 -13.46 -0.68
N ARG A 169 10.93 -13.08 -0.91
CA ARG A 169 10.55 -12.24 -2.06
C ARG A 169 11.13 -10.84 -1.91
N ARG A 170 11.01 -10.23 -0.72
CA ARG A 170 11.60 -8.93 -0.41
C ARG A 170 13.11 -8.87 -0.66
N SER A 171 13.86 -9.90 -0.24
CA SER A 171 15.32 -9.91 -0.44
C SER A 171 15.70 -9.99 -1.92
N ARG A 172 14.95 -10.73 -2.74
CA ARG A 172 15.14 -10.80 -4.19
C ARG A 172 14.85 -9.47 -4.87
N SER A 173 13.80 -8.77 -4.47
CA SER A 173 13.49 -7.44 -4.99
C SER A 173 14.59 -6.42 -4.67
N ARG A 174 15.24 -6.51 -3.50
CA ARG A 174 16.40 -5.65 -3.16
C ARG A 174 17.68 -6.05 -3.91
N ALA A 175 17.92 -7.34 -4.10
CA ALA A 175 19.11 -7.83 -4.82
C ALA A 175 19.04 -7.56 -6.33
N GLY A 176 17.84 -7.30 -6.88
CA GLY A 176 17.60 -6.94 -8.27
C GLY A 176 17.88 -5.47 -8.62
N GLY A 177 18.24 -4.62 -7.65
CA GLY A 177 18.69 -3.23 -7.89
C GLY A 177 17.61 -2.23 -8.33
N THR A 178 16.47 -2.69 -8.84
CA THR A 178 15.38 -1.83 -9.29
C THR A 178 14.09 -2.31 -8.65
N TRP A 179 13.38 -1.36 -8.05
CA TRP A 179 11.95 -1.49 -7.84
C TRP A 179 11.37 -1.91 -9.19
N SER A 180 10.90 -3.14 -9.31
CA SER A 180 10.30 -3.63 -10.55
C SER A 180 8.98 -2.88 -10.74
N HIS A 181 9.03 -1.71 -11.39
CA HIS A 181 7.85 -0.89 -11.69
C HIS A 181 6.99 -1.43 -12.84
N SER A 182 7.30 -2.62 -13.36
CA SER A 182 6.41 -3.30 -14.30
C SER A 182 5.41 -4.17 -13.56
N THR A 183 4.50 -3.54 -12.81
CA THR A 183 3.24 -4.20 -12.45
C THR A 183 2.18 -3.68 -13.42
N SER A 184 2.00 -4.38 -14.54
CA SER A 184 0.73 -4.31 -15.26
C SER A 184 -0.32 -4.96 -14.36
N ILE A 185 -0.90 -4.19 -13.44
CA ILE A 185 -2.06 -4.64 -12.65
C ILE A 185 -3.23 -4.74 -13.64
N THR A 186 -3.45 -5.95 -14.14
CA THR A 186 -4.70 -6.29 -14.83
C THR A 186 -5.71 -6.57 -13.73
N HIS A 187 -6.50 -5.57 -13.36
CA HIS A 187 -7.70 -5.80 -12.56
C HIS A 187 -8.67 -6.60 -13.41
N TYR A 188 -8.89 -7.86 -13.03
CA TYR A 188 -10.10 -8.58 -13.41
C TYR A 188 -11.18 -8.18 -12.39
N PHE A 189 -12.20 -7.47 -12.87
CA PHE A 189 -13.47 -7.30 -12.18
C PHE A 189 -14.22 -8.63 -12.10
#